data_AF-A0AAJ0ER23-F1
#
_entry.id   AF-A0AAJ0ER23-F1
#
_cell.length_a   1.000
_cell.length_b   1.000
_cell.length_c   1.000
_cell.angle_alpha   90.00
_cell.angle_beta   90.00
_cell.angle_gamma   90.00
#
_symmetry.space_group_name_H-M   'P 1'
#
loop_
_entity.id
_entity.type
_entity.pdbx_description
1 polymer ?
#
loop_
_entity_poly.entity_id
_entity_poly.type
_entity_poly.pdbx_seq_one_letter_code
_entity_poly.pdbx_strand_id
1 'polypeptide(L)'
;MWSIYNEQHKKETFMRAMTALDRLAPIIGVYDFSWIAEASKKESGGRVILVDVGGGSGHAVQAICENTGLPLARCVLQDKEPVISKVDESGALLGLTLMSIDMHKEQPVQGALVYYIRHCLHDYSDQKARCILRQISNAMAADSTLLIAERVVEWPPNAESTSMDMLMLAVGGKERTAREWADLLGSVGLALERIHRVPTSSNCVLQCGKATAAVDQDRTAAEA
;
A
#
# COMPACT_ATOMS: atom_id res chain seq x y z
N MET A 1 4.83 -17.69 6.46
CA MET A 1 5.93 -16.88 7.02
C MET A 1 5.60 -16.28 8.38
N TRP A 2 4.63 -15.36 8.49
CA TRP A 2 4.43 -14.57 9.72
C TRP A 2 4.11 -15.35 11.00
N SER A 3 3.47 -16.53 10.89
CA SER A 3 3.24 -17.43 12.03
C SER A 3 4.51 -18.11 12.54
N ILE A 4 5.53 -18.29 11.67
CA ILE A 4 6.85 -18.83 12.02
C ILE A 4 7.69 -17.75 12.73
N TYR A 5 7.49 -16.48 12.37
CA TYR A 5 8.10 -15.32 13.02
C TYR A 5 7.43 -14.93 14.34
N ASN A 6 6.76 -15.85 15.05
CA ASN A 6 6.06 -15.50 16.29
C ASN A 6 6.99 -15.20 17.48
N GLU A 7 8.25 -15.65 17.44
CA GLU A 7 9.25 -15.36 18.47
C GLU A 7 9.69 -13.88 18.45
N GLN A 8 9.61 -13.22 19.60
CA GLN A 8 9.86 -11.78 19.74
C GLN A 8 11.22 -11.34 19.20
N HIS A 9 12.29 -12.07 19.52
CA HIS A 9 13.65 -11.75 19.06
C HIS A 9 13.80 -11.80 17.52
N LYS A 10 13.12 -12.74 16.85
CA LYS A 10 13.13 -12.85 15.38
C LYS A 10 12.38 -11.68 14.75
N LYS A 11 11.26 -11.25 15.35
CA LYS A 11 10.52 -10.04 14.92
C LYS A 11 11.36 -8.78 15.04
N GLU A 12 12.09 -8.61 16.15
CA GLU A 12 12.95 -7.45 16.36
C GLU A 12 14.09 -7.39 15.35
N THR A 13 14.76 -8.52 15.11
CA THR A 13 15.84 -8.61 14.11
C THR A 13 15.30 -8.29 12.71
N PHE A 14 14.13 -8.83 12.37
CA PHE A 14 13.46 -8.52 11.11
C PHE A 14 13.11 -7.03 10.98
N MET A 15 12.49 -6.42 12.00
CA MET A 15 12.14 -5.00 11.97
C MET A 15 13.36 -4.09 11.83
N ARG A 16 14.49 -4.43 12.47
CA ARG A 16 15.75 -3.70 12.30
C ARG A 16 16.28 -3.81 10.87
N ALA A 17 16.21 -4.99 10.26
CA ALA A 17 16.58 -5.20 8.87
C ALA A 17 15.69 -4.39 7.91
N MET A 18 14.38 -4.36 8.14
CA MET A 18 13.44 -3.59 7.32
C MET A 18 13.67 -2.08 7.44
N THR A 19 13.94 -1.58 8.66
CA THR A 19 14.33 -0.17 8.86
C THR A 19 15.58 0.21 8.06
N ALA A 20 16.54 -0.71 7.93
CA ALA A 20 17.73 -0.47 7.12
C ALA A 20 17.44 -0.47 5.62
N LEU A 21 16.59 -1.39 5.14
CA LEU A 21 16.16 -1.43 3.74
C LEU A 21 15.31 -0.21 3.35
N ASP A 22 14.47 0.30 4.24
CA ASP A 22 13.69 1.52 4.03
C ASP A 22 14.57 2.73 3.66
N ARG A 23 15.79 2.81 4.21
CA ARG A 23 16.74 3.88 3.86
C ARG A 23 17.30 3.76 2.44
N LEU A 24 17.30 2.55 1.88
CA LEU A 24 17.77 2.26 0.53
C LEU A 24 16.65 2.41 -0.51
N ALA A 25 15.40 2.42 -0.07
CA ALA A 25 14.22 2.60 -0.88
C ALA A 25 13.57 3.96 -0.56
N PRO A 26 13.92 5.05 -1.26
CA PRO A 26 13.40 6.37 -0.91
C PRO A 26 11.88 6.41 -1.03
N ILE A 27 11.23 6.89 0.03
CA ILE A 27 9.76 7.04 0.13
C ILE A 27 9.31 8.23 -0.71
N ILE A 28 10.06 9.33 -0.61
CA ILE A 28 9.86 10.56 -1.36
C ILE A 28 10.72 10.54 -2.63
N GLY A 29 10.20 11.13 -3.70
CA GLY A 29 10.93 11.31 -4.96
C GLY A 29 10.55 10.31 -6.05
N VAL A 30 9.95 9.16 -5.71
CA VAL A 30 9.37 8.23 -6.70
C VAL A 30 7.96 8.68 -7.13
N TYR A 31 7.20 9.25 -6.20
CA TYR A 31 5.83 9.69 -6.40
C TYR A 31 5.64 11.09 -5.81
N ASP A 32 4.82 11.90 -6.49
CA ASP A 32 4.42 13.22 -6.00
C ASP A 32 3.18 13.09 -5.11
N PHE A 33 3.37 13.29 -3.80
CA PHE A 33 2.29 13.26 -2.82
C PHE A 33 1.60 14.62 -2.63
N SER A 34 2.08 15.70 -3.26
CA SER A 34 1.61 17.07 -3.01
C SER A 34 0.12 17.27 -3.32
N TRP A 35 -0.43 16.53 -4.28
CA TRP A 35 -1.86 16.59 -4.62
C TRP A 35 -2.76 16.16 -3.45
N ILE A 36 -2.26 15.32 -2.54
CA ILE A 36 -3.03 14.85 -1.36
C ILE A 36 -3.31 16.03 -0.44
N ALA A 37 -2.35 16.94 -0.26
CA ALA A 37 -2.54 18.15 0.53
C ALA A 37 -3.68 19.01 -0.06
N GLU A 38 -3.68 19.22 -1.38
CA GLU A 38 -4.75 19.98 -2.06
C GLU A 38 -6.11 19.26 -2.01
N ALA A 39 -6.14 17.94 -2.17
CA ALA A 39 -7.35 17.14 -2.01
C ALA A 39 -7.91 17.25 -0.58
N SER A 40 -7.03 17.20 0.43
CA SER A 40 -7.44 17.28 1.84
C SER A 40 -8.03 18.63 2.25
N LYS A 41 -7.62 19.73 1.60
CA LYS A 41 -8.18 21.07 1.82
C LYS A 41 -9.60 21.21 1.26
N LYS A 42 -9.88 20.51 0.16
CA LYS A 42 -11.21 20.47 -0.48
C LYS A 42 -12.15 19.51 0.23
N GLU A 43 -11.61 18.59 1.01
CA GLU A 43 -12.34 17.63 1.82
C GLU A 43 -12.91 18.31 3.08
N SER A 44 -14.21 18.57 3.06
CA SER A 44 -14.93 19.25 4.16
C SER A 44 -15.54 18.31 5.20
N GLY A 45 -15.46 16.98 5.00
CA GLY A 45 -16.11 15.96 5.81
C GLY A 45 -15.27 15.44 6.99
N GLY A 46 -14.05 15.93 7.19
CA GLY A 46 -13.19 15.50 8.29
C GLY A 46 -12.70 14.05 8.14
N ARG A 47 -12.70 13.52 6.92
CA ARG A 47 -12.28 12.13 6.64
C ARG A 47 -10.80 11.92 6.99
N VAL A 48 -10.43 10.68 7.27
CA VAL A 48 -9.01 10.30 7.33
C VAL A 48 -8.39 10.57 5.96
N ILE A 49 -7.24 11.25 5.95
CA ILE A 49 -6.55 11.62 4.72
C ILE A 49 -5.72 10.43 4.22
N LEU A 50 -4.91 9.85 5.10
CA LEU A 50 -3.96 8.81 4.74
C LEU A 50 -4.03 7.66 5.74
N VAL A 51 -4.23 6.45 5.24
CA VAL A 51 -4.08 5.20 5.99
C VAL A 51 -2.86 4.46 5.47
N ASP A 52 -1.84 4.29 6.31
CA ASP A 52 -0.63 3.52 6.00
C ASP A 52 -0.81 2.08 6.50
N VAL A 53 -1.14 1.18 5.57
CA VAL A 53 -1.51 -0.22 5.82
C VAL A 53 -0.26 -1.10 5.79
N GLY A 54 0.08 -1.72 6.92
CA GLY A 54 1.35 -2.45 7.08
C GLY A 54 2.55 -1.51 7.15
N GLY A 55 2.37 -0.30 7.72
CA GLY A 55 3.37 0.76 7.68
C GLY A 55 4.58 0.56 8.59
N GLY A 56 4.66 -0.54 9.33
CA GLY A 56 5.81 -0.88 10.17
C GLY A 56 6.05 0.17 11.26
N SER A 57 7.25 0.75 11.28
CA SER A 57 7.61 1.81 12.23
C SER A 57 7.07 3.20 11.85
N GLY A 58 6.27 3.30 10.78
CA GLY A 58 5.62 4.55 10.37
C GLY A 58 6.52 5.56 9.66
N HIS A 59 7.69 5.14 9.17
CA HIS A 59 8.58 6.05 8.41
C HIS A 59 7.91 6.60 7.16
N ALA A 60 7.05 5.81 6.49
CA ALA A 60 6.40 6.24 5.27
C ALA A 60 5.35 7.33 5.50
N VAL A 61 4.37 7.06 6.36
CA VAL A 61 3.38 8.07 6.75
C VAL A 61 4.04 9.35 7.31
N GLN A 62 5.09 9.23 8.12
CA GLN A 62 5.84 10.39 8.61
C GLN A 62 6.46 11.19 7.47
N ALA A 63 7.23 10.54 6.60
CA ALA A 63 7.90 11.22 5.48
C ALA A 63 6.89 11.87 4.51
N ILE A 64 5.77 11.21 4.24
CA ILE A 64 4.69 11.76 3.41
C ILE A 64 4.10 13.00 4.08
N CYS A 65 3.80 12.95 5.38
CA CYS A 65 3.24 14.10 6.10
C CYS A 65 4.22 15.29 6.15
N GLU A 66 5.51 15.04 6.42
CA GLU A 66 6.55 16.07 6.40
C GLU A 66 6.71 16.69 5.01
N ASN A 67 6.66 15.87 3.95
CA ASN A 67 6.80 16.34 2.57
C ASN A 67 5.60 17.18 2.09
N THR A 68 4.40 16.89 2.58
CA THR A 68 3.15 17.48 2.08
C THR A 68 2.54 18.50 3.03
N GLY A 69 3.00 18.57 4.28
CA GLY A 69 2.39 19.37 5.35
C GLY A 69 1.06 18.81 5.86
N LEU A 70 0.77 17.53 5.62
CA LEU A 70 -0.45 16.90 6.10
C LEU A 70 -0.43 16.77 7.64
N PRO A 71 -1.56 17.05 8.32
CA PRO A 71 -1.63 16.90 9.76
C PRO A 71 -1.65 15.41 10.13
N LEU A 72 -0.68 14.97 10.96
CA LEU A 72 -0.61 13.60 11.49
C LEU A 72 -1.93 13.17 12.16
N ALA A 73 -2.64 14.10 12.80
CA ALA A 73 -3.95 13.88 13.43
C ALA A 73 -5.06 13.39 12.48
N ARG A 74 -4.88 13.55 11.16
CA ARG A 74 -5.80 13.03 10.14
C ARG A 74 -5.24 11.80 9.41
N CYS A 75 -4.19 11.20 9.92
CA CYS A 75 -3.54 10.03 9.35
C CYS A 75 -3.61 8.85 10.34
N VAL A 76 -3.60 7.63 9.80
CA VAL A 76 -3.67 6.39 10.57
C VAL A 76 -2.51 5.48 10.16
N LEU A 77 -1.76 4.97 11.13
CA LEU A 77 -0.79 3.89 10.93
C LEU A 77 -1.39 2.57 11.37
N GLN A 78 -1.37 1.59 10.47
CA GLN A 78 -1.90 0.26 10.70
C GLN A 78 -0.82 -0.79 10.57
N ASP A 79 -0.73 -1.68 11.56
CA ASP A 79 0.12 -2.87 11.51
C ASP A 79 -0.40 -3.89 12.55
N LYS A 80 0.31 -4.99 12.76
CA LYS A 80 0.00 -5.96 13.81
C LYS A 80 0.26 -5.37 15.20
N GLU A 81 -0.45 -5.89 16.19
CA GLU A 81 -0.35 -5.44 17.59
C GLU A 81 1.09 -5.28 18.10
N PRO A 82 2.02 -6.25 17.93
CA PRO A 82 3.35 -6.11 18.50
C PRO A 82 4.18 -4.99 17.85
N VAL A 83 3.85 -4.61 16.62
CA VAL A 83 4.50 -3.51 15.89
C VAL A 83 3.93 -2.19 16.38
N ILE A 84 2.61 -2.08 16.45
CA ILE A 84 1.91 -0.88 16.91
C ILE A 84 2.27 -0.55 18.37
N SER A 85 2.26 -1.53 19.26
CA SER A 85 2.63 -1.33 20.67
C SER A 85 4.05 -0.79 20.82
N LYS A 86 4.99 -1.28 19.99
CA LYS A 86 6.37 -0.79 19.99
C LYS A 86 6.50 0.64 19.47
N VAL A 87 5.70 1.02 18.47
CA VAL A 87 5.67 2.39 17.96
C VAL A 87 5.11 3.33 19.02
N ASP A 88 4.03 2.93 19.69
CA ASP A 88 3.43 3.70 20.78
C ASP A 88 4.40 3.93 21.95
N GLU A 89 5.07 2.86 22.42
CA GLU A 89 6.09 2.92 23.47
C GLU A 89 7.25 3.87 23.14
N SER A 90 7.60 4.01 21.86
CA SER A 90 8.68 4.90 21.42
C SER A 90 8.31 6.39 21.50
N GLY A 91 7.01 6.72 21.48
CA GLY A 91 6.51 8.09 21.40
C GLY A 91 6.92 8.84 20.13
N ALA A 92 7.45 8.19 19.10
CA ALA A 92 8.03 8.84 17.93
C ALA A 92 6.99 9.49 17.00
N LEU A 93 5.73 9.03 17.03
CA LEU A 93 4.67 9.44 16.10
C LEU A 93 3.49 10.12 16.81
N LEU A 94 3.80 11.06 17.71
CA LEU A 94 2.78 11.81 18.45
C LEU A 94 1.79 12.49 17.49
N GLY A 95 0.50 12.29 17.75
CA GLY A 95 -0.60 12.83 16.96
C GLY A 95 -1.06 11.93 15.82
N LEU A 96 -0.37 10.84 15.51
CA LEU A 96 -0.85 9.85 14.56
C LEU A 96 -1.83 8.88 15.24
N THR A 97 -2.90 8.47 14.55
CA THR A 97 -3.76 7.41 15.08
C THR A 97 -3.10 6.06 14.84
N LEU A 98 -2.70 5.37 15.91
CA LEU A 98 -2.10 4.04 15.85
C LEU A 98 -3.20 2.97 15.95
N MET A 99 -3.20 2.00 15.03
CA MET A 99 -4.28 1.01 14.95
C MET A 99 -3.75 -0.39 14.65
N SER A 100 -3.89 -1.29 15.61
CA SER A 100 -3.59 -2.71 15.40
C SER A 100 -4.67 -3.35 14.52
N ILE A 101 -4.26 -4.02 13.43
CA ILE A 101 -5.15 -4.74 12.53
C ILE A 101 -4.59 -6.09 12.08
N ASP A 102 -5.48 -6.93 11.58
CA ASP A 102 -5.15 -7.98 10.62
C ASP A 102 -5.63 -7.52 9.24
N MET A 103 -4.69 -7.20 8.34
CA MET A 103 -5.00 -6.69 6.99
C MET A 103 -5.76 -7.67 6.09
N HIS A 104 -5.91 -8.94 6.49
CA HIS A 104 -6.79 -9.90 5.81
C HIS A 104 -8.26 -9.79 6.22
N LYS A 105 -8.55 -9.05 7.30
CA LYS A 105 -9.91 -8.78 7.80
C LYS A 105 -10.41 -7.43 7.31
N GLU A 106 -11.68 -7.15 7.58
CA GLU A 106 -12.33 -5.90 7.22
C GLU A 106 -11.48 -4.68 7.61
N GLN A 107 -11.30 -3.77 6.66
CA GLN A 107 -10.56 -2.53 6.87
C GLN A 107 -11.41 -1.57 7.71
N PRO A 108 -11.03 -1.25 8.97
CA PRO A 108 -11.88 -0.46 9.87
C PRO A 108 -12.01 1.02 9.48
N VAL A 109 -11.01 1.58 8.79
CA VAL A 109 -11.07 2.99 8.36
C VAL A 109 -11.79 3.06 7.03
N GLN A 110 -12.99 3.64 7.02
CA GLN A 110 -13.86 3.75 5.85
C GLN A 110 -13.70 5.11 5.17
N GLY A 111 -13.67 5.12 3.83
CA GLY A 111 -13.72 6.31 3.00
C GLY A 111 -12.51 7.24 3.09
N ALA A 112 -11.35 6.76 3.51
CA ALA A 112 -10.15 7.59 3.55
C ALA A 112 -9.77 8.10 2.15
N LEU A 113 -9.18 9.30 2.05
CA LEU A 113 -8.76 9.84 0.75
C LEU A 113 -7.70 8.94 0.09
N VAL A 114 -6.74 8.46 0.88
CA VAL A 114 -5.65 7.60 0.41
C VAL A 114 -5.47 6.41 1.34
N TYR A 115 -5.43 5.23 0.73
CA TYR A 115 -4.86 4.03 1.36
C TYR A 115 -3.48 3.79 0.73
N TYR A 116 -2.46 3.69 1.56
CA TYR A 116 -1.08 3.45 1.14
C TYR A 116 -0.64 2.10 1.66
N ILE A 117 -0.03 1.28 0.81
CA ILE A 117 0.55 -0.01 1.18
C ILE A 117 1.89 -0.16 0.49
N ARG A 118 2.92 -0.54 1.26
CA ARG A 118 4.30 -0.57 0.78
C ARG A 118 5.00 -1.84 1.23
N HIS A 119 5.69 -2.52 0.30
CA HIS A 119 6.48 -3.73 0.59
C HIS A 119 5.74 -4.74 1.47
N CYS A 120 4.51 -5.04 1.08
CA CYS A 120 3.64 -5.95 1.81
C CYS A 120 3.06 -7.00 0.86
N LEU A 121 2.54 -6.59 -0.30
CA LEU A 121 1.80 -7.46 -1.20
C LEU A 121 2.73 -8.43 -1.94
N HIS A 122 4.02 -8.13 -2.08
CA HIS A 122 5.00 -9.07 -2.63
C HIS A 122 5.28 -10.28 -1.73
N ASP A 123 5.02 -10.19 -0.42
CA ASP A 123 5.15 -11.30 0.54
C ASP A 123 4.08 -12.39 0.37
N TYR A 124 3.05 -12.12 -0.44
CA TYR A 124 1.85 -12.92 -0.52
C TYR A 124 1.62 -13.45 -1.94
N SER A 125 1.15 -14.70 -2.03
CA SER A 125 0.54 -15.23 -3.25
C SER A 125 -0.66 -14.40 -3.68
N ASP A 126 -1.04 -14.50 -4.97
CA ASP A 126 -2.15 -13.74 -5.55
C ASP A 126 -3.48 -13.96 -4.81
N GLN A 127 -3.73 -15.16 -4.29
CA GLN A 127 -4.93 -15.44 -3.51
C GLN A 127 -4.99 -14.61 -2.22
N LYS A 128 -3.87 -14.50 -1.51
CA LYS A 128 -3.78 -13.75 -0.25
C LYS A 128 -3.73 -12.25 -0.49
N ALA A 129 -2.96 -11.80 -1.48
CA ALA A 129 -2.93 -10.40 -1.90
C ALA A 129 -4.32 -9.91 -2.32
N ARG A 130 -5.08 -10.74 -3.05
CA ARG A 130 -6.48 -10.46 -3.42
C ARG A 130 -7.39 -10.30 -2.21
N CYS A 131 -7.17 -11.07 -1.15
CA CYS A 131 -7.92 -10.91 0.10
C CYS A 131 -7.68 -9.51 0.69
N ILE A 132 -6.41 -9.11 0.85
CA ILE A 132 -6.02 -7.79 1.39
C ILE A 132 -6.60 -6.66 0.53
N LEU A 133 -6.36 -6.71 -0.78
CA LEU A 133 -6.83 -5.69 -1.72
C LEU A 133 -8.35 -5.58 -1.75
N ARG A 134 -9.09 -6.68 -1.54
CA ARG A 134 -10.55 -6.64 -1.42
C ARG A 134 -11.00 -5.88 -0.18
N GLN A 135 -10.33 -6.05 0.96
CA GLN A 135 -10.68 -5.33 2.18
C GLN A 135 -10.46 -3.83 2.02
N ILE A 136 -9.35 -3.44 1.40
CA ILE A 136 -9.08 -2.03 1.07
C ILE A 136 -10.11 -1.51 0.07
N SER A 137 -10.34 -2.24 -1.03
CA SER A 137 -11.35 -1.88 -2.03
C SER A 137 -12.72 -1.66 -1.40
N ASN A 138 -13.17 -2.52 -0.49
CA ASN A 138 -14.46 -2.37 0.18
C ASN A 138 -14.55 -1.10 1.03
N ALA A 139 -13.46 -0.69 1.67
CA ALA A 139 -13.43 0.51 2.50
C ALA A 139 -13.27 1.81 1.71
N MET A 140 -12.80 1.75 0.46
CA MET A 140 -12.63 2.92 -0.40
C MET A 140 -13.97 3.58 -0.76
N ALA A 141 -14.04 4.90 -0.60
CA ALA A 141 -15.06 5.73 -1.23
C ALA A 141 -14.81 5.82 -2.75
N ALA A 142 -15.77 6.38 -3.48
CA ALA A 142 -15.65 6.53 -4.93
C ALA A 142 -14.46 7.42 -5.35
N ASP A 143 -14.08 8.38 -4.51
CA ASP A 143 -12.96 9.30 -4.72
C ASP A 143 -11.68 8.88 -3.96
N SER A 144 -11.68 7.73 -3.29
CA SER A 144 -10.49 7.20 -2.63
C SER A 144 -9.47 6.72 -3.66
N THR A 145 -8.18 6.92 -3.35
CA THR A 145 -7.05 6.39 -4.12
C THR A 145 -6.31 5.33 -3.31
N LEU A 146 -5.97 4.22 -3.95
CA LEU A 146 -5.02 3.24 -3.41
C LEU A 146 -3.66 3.44 -4.06
N LEU A 147 -2.63 3.63 -3.25
CA LEU A 147 -1.24 3.72 -3.65
C LEU A 147 -0.49 2.47 -3.18
N ILE A 148 0.03 1.70 -4.13
CA ILE A 148 0.84 0.51 -3.85
C ILE A 148 2.29 0.82 -4.20
N ALA A 149 3.16 0.89 -3.20
CA ALA A 149 4.60 1.11 -3.38
C ALA A 149 5.33 -0.24 -3.37
N GLU A 150 5.56 -0.79 -4.55
CA GLU A 150 6.09 -2.13 -4.79
C GLU A 150 7.01 -2.13 -6.01
N ARG A 151 7.64 -3.27 -6.30
CA ARG A 151 8.35 -3.48 -7.57
C ARG A 151 7.36 -3.92 -8.65
N VAL A 152 7.65 -3.52 -9.89
CA VAL A 152 6.96 -4.04 -11.07
C VAL A 152 8.01 -4.59 -12.02
N VAL A 153 7.98 -5.91 -12.18
CA VAL A 153 8.91 -6.67 -13.01
C VAL A 153 8.70 -6.33 -14.48
N GLU A 154 9.79 -5.98 -15.16
CA GLU A 154 9.83 -5.80 -16.60
C GLU A 154 10.19 -7.12 -17.28
N TRP A 155 9.79 -7.28 -18.55
CA TRP A 155 10.15 -8.44 -19.35
C TRP A 155 11.05 -8.04 -20.53
N PRO A 156 12.24 -8.64 -20.68
CA PRO A 156 12.83 -9.68 -19.83
C PRO A 156 13.30 -9.14 -18.46
N PRO A 157 13.27 -9.95 -17.39
CA PRO A 157 13.64 -9.50 -16.06
C PRO A 157 15.17 -9.30 -15.97
N ASN A 158 15.59 -8.32 -15.18
CA ASN A 158 16.99 -8.13 -14.83
C ASN A 158 17.39 -9.03 -13.64
N ALA A 159 18.69 -9.09 -13.33
CA ALA A 159 19.22 -9.93 -12.25
C ALA A 159 18.70 -9.54 -10.86
N GLU A 160 18.46 -8.25 -10.62
CA GLU A 160 17.94 -7.75 -9.34
C GLU A 160 16.49 -8.21 -9.13
N SER A 161 15.61 -7.97 -10.10
CA SER A 161 14.21 -8.43 -10.07
C SER A 161 14.12 -9.94 -9.92
N THR A 162 14.97 -10.69 -10.62
CA THR A 162 15.01 -12.16 -10.52
C THR A 162 15.45 -12.62 -9.12
N SER A 163 16.47 -11.97 -8.55
CA SER A 163 16.97 -12.32 -7.22
C SER A 163 15.92 -12.02 -6.14
N MET A 164 15.20 -10.90 -6.27
CA MET A 164 14.12 -10.55 -5.35
C MET A 164 12.93 -11.51 -5.48
N ASP A 165 12.53 -11.87 -6.69
CA ASP A 165 11.44 -12.84 -6.90
C ASP A 165 11.76 -14.21 -6.31
N MET A 166 13.02 -14.66 -6.42
CA MET A 166 13.49 -15.88 -5.76
C MET A 166 13.43 -15.78 -4.22
N LEU A 167 13.72 -14.61 -3.65
CA LEU A 167 13.56 -14.36 -2.22
C LEU A 167 12.07 -14.41 -1.83
N MET A 168 11.21 -13.77 -2.60
CA MET A 168 9.76 -13.76 -2.36
C MET A 168 9.16 -15.17 -2.48
N LEU A 169 9.62 -15.96 -3.45
CA LEU A 169 9.23 -17.36 -3.60
C LEU A 169 9.51 -18.17 -2.33
N ALA A 170 10.66 -17.96 -1.67
CA ALA A 170 11.02 -18.65 -0.44
C ALA A 170 10.07 -18.36 0.73
N VAL A 171 9.33 -17.25 0.67
CA VAL A 171 8.39 -16.82 1.73
C VAL A 171 6.92 -17.10 1.38
N GLY A 172 6.67 -17.63 0.18
CA GLY A 172 5.33 -17.86 -0.37
C GLY A 172 4.72 -16.62 -1.05
N GLY A 173 5.56 -15.65 -1.36
CA GLY A 173 5.27 -14.44 -2.12
C GLY A 173 5.68 -14.56 -3.59
N LYS A 174 5.58 -13.45 -4.31
CA LYS A 174 6.08 -13.28 -5.67
C LYS A 174 6.17 -11.81 -6.04
N GLU A 175 7.12 -11.49 -6.90
CA GLU A 175 7.14 -10.24 -7.65
C GLU A 175 6.15 -10.33 -8.81
N ARG A 176 5.66 -9.17 -9.28
CA ARG A 176 4.60 -9.10 -10.29
C ARG A 176 4.94 -8.15 -11.43
N THR A 177 4.57 -8.54 -12.63
CA THR A 177 4.57 -7.69 -13.82
C THR A 177 3.41 -6.70 -13.80
N ALA A 178 3.45 -5.67 -14.64
CA ALA A 178 2.36 -4.68 -14.75
C ALA A 178 1.02 -5.34 -15.10
N ARG A 179 1.04 -6.37 -15.94
CA ARG A 179 -0.16 -7.13 -16.34
C ARG A 179 -0.73 -7.91 -15.15
N GLU A 180 0.11 -8.62 -14.41
CA GLU A 180 -0.34 -9.38 -13.23
C GLU A 180 -0.90 -8.46 -12.14
N TRP A 181 -0.32 -7.27 -11.96
CA TRP A 181 -0.87 -6.24 -11.08
C TRP A 181 -2.27 -5.79 -11.54
N ALA A 182 -2.42 -5.47 -12.82
CA ALA A 182 -3.71 -5.07 -13.38
C ALA A 182 -4.78 -6.16 -13.23
N ASP A 183 -4.44 -7.43 -13.53
CA ASP A 183 -5.35 -8.57 -13.38
C ASP A 183 -5.75 -8.80 -11.92
N LEU A 184 -4.79 -8.66 -10.99
CA LEU A 184 -5.04 -8.80 -9.55
C LEU A 184 -5.97 -7.69 -9.03
N LEU A 185 -5.69 -6.43 -9.38
CA LEU A 185 -6.49 -5.26 -9.00
C LEU A 185 -7.91 -5.33 -9.60
N GLY A 186 -8.02 -5.64 -10.89
CA GLY A 186 -9.29 -5.77 -11.60
C GLY A 186 -10.20 -6.80 -10.94
N SER A 187 -9.63 -7.88 -10.41
CA SER A 187 -10.39 -8.95 -9.75
C SER A 187 -11.06 -8.58 -8.42
N VAL A 188 -10.78 -7.39 -7.90
CA VAL A 188 -11.38 -6.85 -6.66
C VAL A 188 -12.03 -5.49 -6.87
N GLY A 189 -12.36 -5.15 -8.12
CA GLY A 189 -13.05 -3.90 -8.46
C GLY A 189 -12.17 -2.66 -8.35
N LEU A 190 -10.86 -2.81 -8.55
CA LEU A 190 -9.91 -1.71 -8.62
C LEU A 190 -9.36 -1.59 -10.04
N ALA A 191 -9.11 -0.36 -10.48
CA ALA A 191 -8.48 -0.08 -11.75
C ALA A 191 -7.06 0.45 -11.52
N LEU A 192 -6.08 -0.10 -12.24
CA LEU A 192 -4.73 0.44 -12.29
C LEU A 192 -4.72 1.66 -13.22
N GLU A 193 -4.61 2.87 -12.66
CA GLU A 193 -4.67 4.11 -13.43
C GLU A 193 -3.30 4.49 -14.00
N ARG A 194 -2.25 4.34 -13.18
CA ARG A 194 -0.89 4.71 -13.56
C ARG A 194 0.15 3.96 -12.74
N ILE A 195 1.30 3.68 -13.35
CA ILE A 195 2.52 3.23 -12.66
C ILE A 195 3.54 4.37 -12.72
N HIS A 196 3.90 4.91 -11.56
CA HIS A 196 4.90 5.96 -11.42
C HIS A 196 6.27 5.36 -11.14
N ARG A 197 7.26 5.70 -11.95
CA ARG A 197 8.62 5.16 -11.90
C ARG A 197 9.63 6.28 -11.95
N VAL A 198 10.80 6.07 -11.35
CA VAL A 198 11.98 6.92 -11.56
C VAL A 198 13.15 6.06 -12.03
N PRO A 199 14.00 6.54 -12.96
CA PRO A 199 15.09 5.74 -13.54
C PRO A 199 16.09 5.19 -12.52
N THR A 200 16.18 5.82 -11.36
CA THR A 200 17.13 5.50 -10.29
C THR A 200 16.61 4.49 -9.27
N SER A 201 15.36 4.03 -9.41
CA SER A 201 14.73 3.13 -8.44
C SER A 201 13.98 2.01 -9.12
N SER A 202 14.22 0.78 -8.64
CA SER A 202 13.46 -0.40 -9.02
C SER A 202 12.08 -0.45 -8.36
N ASN A 203 11.83 0.42 -7.36
CA ASN A 203 10.53 0.61 -6.75
C ASN A 203 9.69 1.60 -7.56
N CYS A 204 8.40 1.32 -7.64
CA CYS A 204 7.42 2.16 -8.31
C CYS A 204 6.19 2.33 -7.42
N VAL A 205 5.35 3.31 -7.77
CA VAL A 205 4.06 3.51 -7.10
C VAL A 205 2.95 3.27 -8.11
N LEU A 206 2.13 2.24 -7.87
CA LEU A 206 0.93 1.98 -8.62
C LEU A 206 -0.20 2.81 -8.00
N GLN A 207 -0.74 3.74 -8.80
CA GLN A 207 -1.90 4.53 -8.45
C GLN A 207 -3.15 3.83 -8.97
N CYS A 208 -4.07 3.54 -8.07
CA CYS A 208 -5.26 2.75 -8.34
C CYS A 208 -6.52 3.47 -7.83
N GLY A 209 -7.58 3.43 -8.63
CA GLY A 209 -8.91 3.94 -8.27
C GLY A 209 -9.93 2.80 -8.17
N LYS A 210 -11.14 3.14 -7.75
CA LYS A 210 -12.30 2.25 -7.92
C LYS A 210 -12.54 2.03 -9.41
N ALA A 211 -12.73 0.77 -9.83
CA ALA A 211 -13.16 0.50 -11.19
C ALA A 211 -14.56 1.11 -11.38
N THR A 212 -14.72 1.97 -12.37
CA THR A 212 -16.06 2.37 -12.81
C THR A 212 -16.73 1.14 -13.39
N ALA A 213 -17.97 0.86 -12.99
CA ALA A 213 -18.76 -0.13 -13.69
C ALA A 213 -18.82 0.33 -15.15
N ALA A 214 -18.30 -0.48 -16.08
CA ALA A 214 -18.51 -0.26 -17.49
C ALA A 214 -20.03 -0.16 -17.69
N VAL A 215 -20.51 1.03 -18.06
CA VAL A 215 -21.86 1.16 -18.60
C VAL A 215 -21.83 0.30 -19.85
N ASP A 216 -22.56 -0.80 -19.81
CA ASP A 216 -22.73 -1.77 -20.89
C ASP A 216 -23.32 -1.02 -22.10
N GLN A 217 -22.45 -0.45 -22.94
CA GLN A 217 -22.82 0.34 -24.12
C GLN A 217 -23.17 -0.55 -25.33
N ASP A 218 -23.39 -1.86 -25.13
CA ASP A 218 -23.54 -2.82 -26.23
C ASP A 218 -24.85 -3.62 -26.15
N ARG A 219 -25.98 -2.93 -25.91
CA ARG A 219 -27.31 -3.56 -25.98
C ARG A 219 -28.44 -2.75 -26.62
N THR A 220 -28.12 -1.73 -27.43
CA THR A 220 -29.11 -0.99 -28.26
C THR A 220 -28.70 -0.80 -29.72
N ALA A 221 -28.06 -1.83 -30.31
CA ALA A 221 -27.76 -1.87 -31.75
C ALA A 221 -28.23 -3.17 -32.44
N ALA A 222 -29.33 -3.77 -31.96
CA ALA A 222 -29.91 -4.99 -32.55
C ALA A 222 -31.41 -4.88 -32.88
N GLU A 223 -31.98 -3.68 -32.94
CA GLU A 223 -33.37 -3.45 -33.41
C GLU A 223 -33.48 -2.23 -34.33
N ALA A 224 -32.71 -2.21 -35.43
CA ALA A 224 -32.91 -1.31 -36.56
C ALA A 224 -32.78 -2.06 -37.89
#